data_AF-A0A363U5Z8-F1
#
_entry.id   AF-A0A363U5Z8-F1
#
_cell.length_a   1.000
_cell.length_b   1.000
_cell.length_c   1.000
_cell.angle_alpha   90.00
_cell.angle_beta   90.00
_cell.angle_gamma   90.00
#
_symmetry.space_group_name_H-M   'P 1'
#
loop_
_entity.id
_entity.type
_entity.pdbx_description
1 polymer ?
#
loop_
_entity_poly.entity_id
_entity_poly.type
_entity_poly.pdbx_seq_one_letter_code
_entity_poly.pdbx_strand_id
1 'polypeptide(L)'
;MTTLDPEKQKQAKQYARIRRRLWLVDISANAVYALAWLFLGWAISLRAWITSMTTNEWLIVLLFAAVFGGVYFLLNIPLSYYSGFILPHRFGQSNQTLKDWIIDQLKGIAVGAPLSLLLLELLYLALRVTGGLWWLWAAGGLLIFNVLLSNLAPILIMPLFNKFVPLGDDHKELADRLMALAERARTKVRGVFK
;
A
#
# COMPACT_ATOMS: atom_id res chain seq x y z
N MET A 1 -35.67 -13.15 12.10
CA MET A 1 -34.26 -13.61 11.93
C MET A 1 -33.89 -13.47 10.47
N THR A 2 -32.85 -12.72 10.13
CA THR A 2 -32.32 -12.63 8.77
C THR A 2 -31.70 -13.97 8.39
N THR A 3 -32.42 -14.80 7.65
CA THR A 3 -31.90 -16.06 7.11
C THR A 3 -30.89 -15.73 6.02
N LEU A 4 -29.63 -16.09 6.24
CA LEU A 4 -28.57 -15.90 5.25
C LEU A 4 -28.77 -16.86 4.07
N ASP A 5 -28.66 -16.32 2.85
CA ASP A 5 -28.74 -17.07 1.60
C ASP A 5 -27.63 -18.15 1.53
N PRO A 6 -27.99 -19.47 1.47
CA PRO A 6 -27.02 -20.57 1.44
C PRO A 6 -26.02 -20.49 0.27
N GLU A 7 -26.45 -20.02 -0.90
CA GLU A 7 -25.57 -19.93 -2.08
C GLU A 7 -24.53 -18.82 -1.91
N LYS A 8 -24.93 -17.66 -1.39
CA LYS A 8 -24.00 -16.58 -1.05
C LYS A 8 -22.99 -17.03 0.02
N GLN A 9 -23.42 -17.82 1.01
CA GLN A 9 -22.48 -18.37 1.99
C GLN A 9 -21.44 -19.30 1.35
N LYS A 10 -21.86 -20.15 0.41
CA LYS A 10 -20.96 -21.07 -0.28
C LYS A 10 -19.94 -20.31 -1.12
N GLN A 11 -20.38 -19.29 -1.86
CA GLN A 11 -19.48 -18.39 -2.61
C GLN A 11 -18.49 -17.68 -1.69
N ALA A 12 -18.96 -17.11 -0.56
CA ALA A 12 -18.11 -16.44 0.41
C ALA A 12 -17.04 -17.39 0.99
N LYS A 13 -17.39 -18.63 1.31
CA LYS A 13 -16.44 -19.66 1.79
C LYS A 13 -15.40 -20.02 0.73
N GLN A 14 -15.81 -20.15 -0.53
CA GLN A 14 -14.88 -20.42 -1.64
C GLN A 14 -13.91 -19.26 -1.87
N TYR A 15 -14.43 -18.03 -1.94
CA TYR A 15 -13.63 -16.82 -2.07
C TYR A 15 -12.60 -16.71 -0.93
N ALA A 16 -13.05 -16.87 0.32
CA ALA A 16 -12.18 -16.82 1.50
C ALA A 16 -11.09 -17.90 1.48
N ARG A 17 -11.41 -19.12 1.01
CA ARG A 17 -10.44 -20.21 0.88
C ARG A 17 -9.36 -19.87 -0.14
N ILE A 18 -9.74 -19.35 -1.31
CA ILE A 18 -8.77 -18.97 -2.35
C ILE A 18 -7.90 -17.83 -1.84
N ARG A 19 -8.52 -16.79 -1.26
CA ARG A 19 -7.79 -15.63 -0.70
C ARG A 19 -6.80 -16.02 0.38
N ARG A 20 -7.14 -16.99 1.24
CA ARG A 20 -6.22 -17.52 2.25
C ARG A 20 -5.01 -18.24 1.64
N ARG A 21 -5.23 -19.03 0.58
CA ARG A 21 -4.12 -19.68 -0.15
C ARG A 21 -3.21 -18.67 -0.82
N LEU A 22 -3.79 -17.65 -1.47
CA LEU A 22 -3.00 -16.56 -2.07
C LEU A 22 -2.18 -15.81 -1.03
N TRP A 23 -2.75 -15.54 0.13
CA TRP A 23 -2.03 -14.91 1.24
C TRP A 23 -0.85 -15.77 1.74
N LEU A 24 -1.02 -17.09 1.83
CA LEU A 24 0.09 -18.00 2.16
C LEU A 24 1.19 -18.00 1.08
N VAL A 25 0.80 -18.01 -0.19
CA VAL A 25 1.75 -17.93 -1.32
C VAL A 25 2.48 -16.60 -1.30
N ASP A 26 1.78 -15.49 -1.06
CA ASP A 26 2.36 -14.15 -0.94
C ASP A 26 3.43 -14.10 0.15
N ILE A 27 3.08 -14.49 1.38
CA ILE A 27 4.03 -14.52 2.49
C ILE A 27 5.22 -15.43 2.20
N SER A 28 4.98 -16.61 1.62
CA SER A 28 6.05 -17.56 1.30
C SER A 28 6.99 -16.99 0.23
N ALA A 29 6.45 -16.38 -0.83
CA ALA A 29 7.23 -15.74 -1.88
C ALA A 29 8.05 -14.56 -1.33
N ASN A 30 7.47 -13.73 -0.47
CA ASN A 30 8.15 -12.60 0.17
C ASN A 30 9.27 -13.07 1.11
N ALA A 31 9.03 -14.15 1.86
CA ALA A 31 10.06 -14.77 2.69
C ALA A 31 11.20 -15.35 1.85
N VAL A 32 10.88 -16.11 0.80
CA VAL A 32 11.89 -16.67 -0.12
C VAL A 32 12.70 -15.55 -0.78
N TYR A 33 12.06 -14.46 -1.19
CA TYR A 33 12.74 -13.30 -1.74
C TYR A 33 13.74 -12.71 -0.75
N ALA A 34 13.32 -12.44 0.50
CA ALA A 34 14.21 -11.92 1.53
C ALA A 34 15.37 -12.87 1.85
N LEU A 35 15.09 -14.17 1.98
CA LEU A 35 16.11 -15.20 2.26
C LEU A 35 17.09 -15.36 1.10
N ALA A 36 16.63 -15.24 -0.15
CA ALA A 36 17.50 -15.26 -1.33
C ALA A 36 18.50 -14.10 -1.29
N TRP A 37 18.05 -12.88 -0.98
CA TRP A 37 18.95 -11.73 -0.81
C TRP A 37 19.96 -11.91 0.32
N LEU A 38 19.54 -12.56 1.42
CA LEU A 38 20.36 -12.80 2.60
C LEU A 38 21.43 -13.88 2.35
N PHE A 39 21.05 -15.02 1.78
CA PHE A 39 21.93 -16.20 1.68
C PHE A 39 22.74 -16.26 0.39
N LEU A 40 22.24 -15.70 -0.72
CA LEU A 40 22.93 -15.78 -2.02
C LEU A 40 23.95 -14.66 -2.22
N GLY A 41 24.12 -13.77 -1.23
CA GLY A 41 25.07 -12.66 -1.29
C GLY A 41 24.69 -11.54 -2.27
N TRP A 42 23.47 -11.57 -2.84
CA TRP A 42 23.00 -10.58 -3.81
C TRP A 42 23.07 -9.14 -3.30
N ALA A 43 22.84 -8.92 -2.00
CA ALA A 43 22.98 -7.60 -1.38
C ALA A 43 24.41 -7.06 -1.50
N ILE A 44 25.41 -7.90 -1.24
CA ILE A 44 26.83 -7.53 -1.27
C ILE A 44 27.26 -7.31 -2.72
N SER A 45 26.90 -8.21 -3.62
CA SER A 45 27.22 -8.11 -5.04
C SER A 45 26.59 -6.86 -5.67
N LEU A 46 25.32 -6.58 -5.39
CA LEU A 46 24.64 -5.39 -5.90
C LEU A 46 25.30 -4.12 -5.35
N ARG A 47 25.58 -4.06 -4.05
CA ARG A 47 26.27 -2.91 -3.45
C ARG A 47 27.63 -2.67 -4.10
N ALA A 48 28.43 -3.73 -4.27
CA ALA A 48 29.75 -3.64 -4.91
C ALA A 48 29.67 -3.10 -6.34
N TRP A 49 28.69 -3.60 -7.12
CA TRP A 49 28.43 -3.13 -8.47
C TRP A 49 28.00 -1.66 -8.51
N ILE A 50 27.11 -1.22 -7.61
CA ILE A 50 26.70 0.20 -7.56
C ILE A 50 27.88 1.10 -7.15
N THR A 51 28.68 0.68 -6.16
CA THR A 51 29.84 1.45 -5.69
C THR A 51 30.98 1.55 -6.70
N SER A 52 31.02 0.68 -7.72
CA SER A 52 31.98 0.84 -8.82
C SER A 52 31.55 1.93 -9.82
N MET A 53 30.26 2.31 -9.82
CA MET A 53 29.71 3.34 -10.70
C MET A 53 29.61 4.71 -10.04
N THR A 54 29.37 4.77 -8.73
CA THR A 54 29.22 6.03 -8.00
C THR A 54 29.72 5.93 -6.56
N THR A 55 30.29 7.04 -6.07
CA THR A 55 30.70 7.22 -4.67
C THR A 55 29.69 8.03 -3.85
N ASN A 56 28.66 8.60 -4.51
CA ASN A 56 27.65 9.39 -3.83
C ASN A 56 26.69 8.48 -3.06
N GLU A 57 26.71 8.57 -1.74
CA GLU A 57 25.94 7.71 -0.84
C GLU A 57 24.42 7.78 -1.07
N TRP A 58 23.88 8.94 -1.44
CA TRP A 58 22.46 9.11 -1.77
C TRP A 58 22.10 8.31 -3.04
N LEU A 59 22.95 8.39 -4.06
CA LEU A 59 22.74 7.61 -5.29
C LEU A 59 22.89 6.11 -5.04
N ILE A 60 23.75 5.70 -4.12
CA ILE A 60 23.89 4.28 -3.74
C ILE A 60 22.59 3.75 -3.14
N VAL A 61 21.99 4.47 -2.19
CA VAL A 61 20.71 4.09 -1.55
C VAL A 61 19.59 4.05 -2.58
N LEU A 62 19.47 5.09 -3.41
CA LEU A 62 18.50 5.16 -4.51
C LEU A 62 18.60 3.96 -5.46
N LEU A 63 19.79 3.68 -6.00
CA LEU A 63 19.99 2.62 -6.98
C LEU A 63 19.76 1.24 -6.36
N PHE A 64 20.19 1.04 -5.11
CA PHE A 64 19.95 -0.21 -4.40
C PHE A 64 18.45 -0.43 -4.20
N ALA A 65 17.74 0.59 -3.71
CA ALA A 65 16.29 0.53 -3.52
C ALA A 65 15.54 0.33 -4.83
N ALA A 66 16.00 0.93 -5.94
CA ALA A 66 15.40 0.78 -7.26
C ALA A 66 15.53 -0.66 -7.79
N VAL A 67 16.71 -1.29 -7.66
CA VAL A 67 16.91 -2.68 -8.10
C VAL A 67 16.18 -3.65 -7.18
N PHE A 68 16.37 -3.53 -5.87
CA PHE A 68 15.70 -4.40 -4.89
C PHE A 68 14.18 -4.26 -4.96
N GLY A 69 13.65 -3.04 -4.96
CA GLY A 69 12.22 -2.78 -5.07
C GLY A 69 11.65 -3.14 -6.45
N GLY A 70 12.40 -2.89 -7.51
CA GLY A 70 11.99 -3.19 -8.89
C GLY A 70 11.85 -4.69 -9.15
N VAL A 71 12.83 -5.49 -8.73
CA VAL A 71 12.74 -6.95 -8.83
C VAL A 71 11.61 -7.48 -7.97
N TYR A 72 11.47 -6.99 -6.73
CA TYR A 72 10.36 -7.35 -5.85
C TYR A 72 9.00 -7.06 -6.48
N PHE A 73 8.85 -5.88 -7.09
CA PHE A 73 7.63 -5.47 -7.78
C PHE A 73 7.32 -6.41 -8.93
N LEU A 74 8.28 -6.67 -9.83
CA LEU A 74 8.10 -7.56 -10.98
C LEU A 74 7.66 -8.98 -10.58
N LEU A 75 8.24 -9.52 -9.50
CA LEU A 75 7.88 -10.84 -8.98
C LEU A 75 6.45 -10.87 -8.40
N ASN A 76 5.98 -9.75 -7.85
CA ASN A 76 4.67 -9.64 -7.22
C ASN A 76 3.54 -9.28 -8.20
N ILE A 77 3.83 -8.74 -9.39
CA ILE A 77 2.81 -8.39 -10.40
C ILE A 77 1.83 -9.54 -10.71
N PRO A 78 2.26 -10.78 -10.97
CA PRO A 78 1.33 -11.85 -11.32
C PRO A 78 0.36 -12.17 -10.17
N LEU A 79 0.87 -12.14 -8.94
CA LEU A 79 0.08 -12.41 -7.75
C LEU A 79 -0.88 -11.26 -7.43
N SER A 80 -0.44 -10.01 -7.59
CA SER A 80 -1.28 -8.83 -7.41
C SER A 80 -2.38 -8.77 -8.46
N TYR A 81 -2.08 -9.16 -9.71
CA TYR A 81 -3.06 -9.24 -10.79
C TYR A 81 -4.11 -10.32 -10.51
N TYR A 82 -3.69 -11.53 -10.11
CA TYR A 82 -4.64 -12.59 -9.81
C TYR A 82 -5.51 -12.25 -8.58
N SER A 83 -4.89 -11.80 -7.49
CA SER A 83 -5.60 -11.54 -6.23
C SER A 83 -6.44 -10.27 -6.24
N GLY A 84 -5.98 -9.21 -6.93
CA GLY A 84 -6.61 -7.90 -6.98
C GLY A 84 -7.58 -7.71 -8.14
N PHE A 85 -7.31 -8.34 -9.30
CA PHE A 85 -8.15 -8.19 -10.49
C PHE A 85 -8.97 -9.46 -10.77
N ILE A 86 -8.33 -10.59 -11.07
CA ILE A 86 -9.05 -11.79 -11.54
C ILE A 86 -10.02 -12.34 -10.49
N LEU A 87 -9.55 -12.50 -9.23
CA LEU A 87 -10.34 -13.16 -8.20
C LEU A 87 -11.62 -12.38 -7.84
N PRO A 88 -11.60 -11.06 -7.59
CA PRO A 88 -12.81 -10.29 -7.36
C PRO A 88 -13.80 -10.34 -8.54
N HIS A 89 -13.31 -10.26 -9.79
CA HIS A 89 -14.15 -10.36 -10.98
C HIS A 89 -14.84 -11.73 -11.11
N ARG A 90 -14.12 -12.82 -10.81
CA ARG A 90 -14.69 -14.17 -10.83
C ARG A 90 -15.88 -14.34 -9.89
N PHE A 91 -15.93 -13.57 -8.80
CA PHE A 91 -17.01 -13.59 -7.81
C PHE A 91 -17.96 -12.39 -7.91
N GLY A 92 -17.88 -11.59 -9.00
CA GLY A 92 -18.73 -10.42 -9.21
C GLY A 92 -18.57 -9.32 -8.15
N GLN A 93 -17.41 -9.27 -7.48
CA GLN A 93 -17.12 -8.33 -6.39
C GLN A 93 -16.39 -7.06 -6.85
N SER A 94 -16.02 -6.97 -8.14
CA SER A 94 -15.35 -5.82 -8.71
C SER A 94 -15.97 -5.45 -10.06
N ASN A 95 -16.09 -4.14 -10.29
CA ASN A 95 -16.45 -3.51 -11.55
C ASN A 95 -15.27 -2.75 -12.18
N GLN A 96 -14.07 -2.89 -11.61
CA GLN A 96 -12.86 -2.19 -12.04
C GLN A 96 -12.41 -2.69 -13.41
N THR A 97 -12.18 -1.81 -14.38
CA THR A 97 -11.65 -2.26 -15.68
C THR A 97 -10.16 -2.61 -15.59
N LEU A 98 -9.66 -3.40 -16.53
CA LEU A 98 -8.21 -3.72 -16.59
C LEU A 98 -7.37 -2.43 -16.72
N LYS A 99 -7.85 -1.46 -17.49
CA LYS A 99 -7.20 -0.16 -17.68
C LYS A 99 -7.10 0.59 -16.34
N ASP A 100 -8.19 0.64 -15.58
CA ASP A 100 -8.21 1.32 -14.28
C ASP A 100 -7.28 0.62 -13.29
N TRP A 101 -7.25 -0.72 -13.30
CA TRP A 101 -6.32 -1.49 -12.48
C TRP A 101 -4.85 -1.16 -12.78
N ILE A 102 -4.45 -1.12 -14.06
CA ILE A 102 -3.08 -0.75 -14.45
C ILE A 102 -2.76 0.69 -14.02
N ILE A 103 -3.69 1.62 -14.26
CA ILE A 103 -3.54 3.03 -13.88
C ILE A 103 -3.37 3.17 -12.36
N ASP A 104 -4.11 2.40 -11.56
CA ASP A 104 -3.97 2.39 -10.10
C ASP A 104 -2.63 1.80 -9.65
N GLN A 105 -2.11 0.75 -10.32
CA GLN A 105 -0.76 0.25 -10.06
C GLN A 105 0.29 1.33 -10.34
N LEU A 106 0.20 2.02 -11.48
CA LEU A 106 1.14 3.09 -11.86
C LEU A 106 1.07 4.27 -10.90
N LYS A 107 -0.12 4.71 -10.50
CA LYS A 107 -0.31 5.74 -9.46
C LYS A 107 0.30 5.29 -8.12
N GLY A 108 0.09 4.03 -7.75
CA GLY A 108 0.68 3.42 -6.57
C GLY A 108 2.20 3.53 -6.55
N ILE A 109 2.86 3.20 -7.67
CA ILE A 109 4.32 3.31 -7.80
C ILE A 109 4.75 4.79 -7.79
N ALA A 110 4.08 5.65 -8.55
CA ALA A 110 4.43 7.06 -8.69
C ALA A 110 4.34 7.83 -7.35
N VAL A 111 3.41 7.44 -6.47
CA VAL A 111 3.28 8.04 -5.13
C VAL A 111 4.13 7.30 -4.11
N GLY A 112 4.06 5.96 -4.11
CA GLY A 112 4.69 5.12 -3.10
C GLY A 112 6.21 5.09 -3.20
N ALA A 113 6.78 4.95 -4.39
CA ALA A 113 8.23 4.81 -4.55
C ALA A 113 9.00 6.06 -4.09
N PRO A 114 8.62 7.30 -4.49
CA PRO A 114 9.28 8.50 -3.97
C PRO A 114 9.13 8.66 -2.46
N LEU A 115 7.96 8.33 -1.91
CA LEU A 115 7.70 8.44 -0.47
C LEU A 115 8.54 7.45 0.34
N SER A 116 8.62 6.19 -0.11
CA SER A 116 9.46 5.16 0.49
C SER A 116 10.93 5.50 0.37
N LEU A 117 11.37 6.01 -0.78
CA LEU A 117 12.74 6.44 -0.99
C LEU A 117 13.11 7.62 -0.07
N LEU A 118 12.25 8.63 0.04
CA LEU A 118 12.47 9.76 0.95
C LEU A 118 12.66 9.26 2.38
N LEU A 119 11.81 8.34 2.82
CA LEU A 119 11.91 7.78 4.17
C LEU A 119 13.19 6.97 4.38
N LEU A 120 13.58 6.18 3.38
CA LEU A 120 14.82 5.42 3.40
C LEU A 120 16.05 6.35 3.46
N GLU A 121 16.04 7.43 2.67
CA GLU A 121 17.13 8.41 2.69
C GLU A 121 17.22 9.17 4.01
N LEU A 122 16.09 9.54 4.62
CA LEU A 122 16.06 10.14 5.95
C LEU A 122 16.60 9.18 7.01
N LEU A 123 16.29 7.88 6.90
CA LEU A 123 16.84 6.86 7.78
C LEU A 123 18.37 6.75 7.62
N TYR A 124 18.87 6.69 6.37
CA TYR A 124 20.31 6.66 6.11
C TYR A 124 21.00 7.98 6.49
N LEU A 125 20.34 9.12 6.37
CA LEU A 125 20.82 10.40 6.88
C LEU A 125 21.00 10.35 8.41
N ALA A 126 20.01 9.84 9.15
CA ALA A 126 20.11 9.69 10.59
C ALA A 126 21.29 8.77 10.98
N LEU A 127 21.46 7.65 10.27
CA LEU A 127 22.59 6.74 10.45
C LEU A 127 23.95 7.44 10.25
N ARG A 128 24.07 8.26 9.20
CA ARG A 128 25.31 8.97 8.85
C ARG A 128 25.67 10.07 9.84
N VAL A 129 24.68 10.82 10.31
CA VAL A 129 24.91 12.07 11.09
C VAL A 129 24.99 11.82 12.60
N THR A 130 24.23 10.86 13.12
CA THR A 130 23.97 10.79 14.57
C THR A 130 24.60 9.58 15.27
N GLY A 131 25.34 8.74 14.53
CA GLY A 131 26.09 7.62 15.07
C GLY A 131 25.20 6.67 15.88
N GLY A 132 25.60 6.30 17.10
CA GLY A 132 24.86 5.35 17.95
C GLY A 132 23.44 5.78 18.37
N LEU A 133 23.10 7.07 18.21
CA LEU A 133 21.75 7.60 18.52
C LEU A 133 20.81 7.63 17.31
N TRP A 134 21.21 7.08 16.16
CA TRP A 134 20.43 7.07 14.92
C TRP A 134 19.00 6.56 15.09
N TRP A 135 18.82 5.55 15.94
CA TRP A 135 17.52 4.93 16.15
C TRP A 135 16.54 5.90 16.82
N LEU A 136 17.02 6.79 17.70
CA LEU A 136 16.18 7.77 18.39
C LEU A 136 15.71 8.85 17.41
N TRP A 137 16.62 9.34 16.57
CA TRP A 137 16.31 10.32 15.53
C TRP A 137 15.40 9.73 14.44
N ALA A 138 15.68 8.51 14.01
CA ALA A 138 14.83 7.80 13.04
C ALA A 138 13.44 7.54 13.62
N ALA A 139 13.33 7.11 14.88
CA ALA A 139 12.04 6.89 15.54
C ALA A 139 11.23 8.19 15.67
N GLY A 140 11.87 9.29 16.11
CA GLY A 140 11.22 10.60 16.19
C GLY A 140 10.76 11.11 14.82
N GLY A 141 11.62 11.00 13.81
CA GLY A 141 11.29 11.35 12.42
C GLY A 141 10.13 10.51 11.86
N LEU A 142 10.16 9.20 12.06
CA LEU A 142 9.09 8.28 11.67
C LEU A 142 7.77 8.57 12.38
N LEU A 143 7.81 8.92 13.67
CA LEU A 143 6.62 9.29 14.43
C LEU A 143 5.98 10.54 13.83
N ILE A 144 6.76 11.61 13.62
CA ILE A 144 6.28 12.85 13.01
C ILE A 144 5.72 12.57 11.61
N PHE A 145 6.49 11.84 10.79
CA PHE A 145 6.09 11.48 9.44
C PHE A 145 4.78 10.68 9.43
N ASN A 146 4.62 9.69 10.30
CA ASN A 146 3.39 8.90 10.40
C ASN A 146 2.19 9.75 10.83
N VAL A 147 2.35 10.66 11.79
CA VAL A 147 1.28 11.58 12.22
C VAL A 147 0.88 12.51 11.07
N LEU A 148 1.86 13.08 10.36
CA LEU A 148 1.57 13.93 9.20
C LEU A 148 0.87 13.13 8.10
N LEU A 149 1.42 11.96 7.74
CA LEU A 149 0.88 11.13 6.67
C LEU A 149 -0.51 10.58 7.03
N SER A 150 -0.78 10.19 8.27
CA SER A 150 -2.11 9.70 8.68
C SER A 150 -3.18 10.78 8.55
N ASN A 151 -2.83 12.05 8.75
CA ASN A 151 -3.73 13.19 8.61
C ASN A 151 -3.83 13.68 7.16
N LEU A 152 -2.72 13.67 6.43
CA LEU A 152 -2.65 14.19 5.06
C LEU A 152 -3.04 13.15 4.01
N ALA A 153 -2.83 11.85 4.24
CA ALA A 153 -3.12 10.80 3.25
C ALA A 153 -4.60 10.79 2.79
N PRO A 154 -5.61 10.93 3.68
CA PRO A 154 -7.00 11.03 3.22
C PRO A 154 -7.28 12.23 2.32
N ILE A 155 -6.52 13.31 2.47
CA ILE A 155 -6.75 14.59 1.79
C ILE A 155 -5.92 14.71 0.50
N LEU A 156 -4.68 14.21 0.52
CA LEU A 156 -3.73 14.37 -0.59
C LEU A 156 -3.56 13.09 -1.42
N ILE A 157 -3.57 11.92 -0.78
CA ILE A 157 -3.26 10.65 -1.45
C ILE A 157 -4.54 9.97 -1.93
N MET A 158 -5.54 9.80 -1.06
CA MET A 158 -6.76 9.08 -1.42
C MET A 158 -7.49 9.67 -2.64
N PRO A 159 -7.56 11.01 -2.86
CA PRO A 159 -8.22 11.57 -4.04
C PRO A 159 -7.53 11.26 -5.37
N LEU A 160 -6.26 10.85 -5.36
CA LEU A 160 -5.56 10.39 -6.57
C LEU A 160 -6.09 9.02 -7.04
N PHE A 161 -6.60 8.22 -6.10
CA PHE A 161 -7.13 6.87 -6.35
C PHE A 161 -8.65 6.87 -6.47
N ASN A 162 -9.34 7.73 -5.72
CA ASN A 162 -10.79 7.71 -5.59
C ASN A 162 -11.41 9.07 -5.91
N LYS A 163 -12.61 9.06 -6.49
CA LYS A 163 -13.42 10.27 -6.65
C LYS A 163 -14.33 10.39 -5.44
N PHE A 164 -14.19 11.49 -4.69
CA PHE A 164 -15.10 11.80 -3.59
C PHE A 164 -16.17 12.76 -4.09
N VAL A 165 -17.38 12.25 -4.30
CA VAL A 165 -18.52 13.07 -4.77
C VAL A 165 -19.49 13.23 -3.61
N PRO A 166 -19.99 14.44 -3.28
CA PRO A 166 -21.03 14.59 -2.27
C PRO A 166 -22.20 13.66 -2.57
N LEU A 167 -22.81 13.10 -1.53
CA LEU A 167 -24.00 12.29 -1.68
C LEU A 167 -25.10 13.20 -2.27
N GLY A 168 -25.41 12.99 -3.55
CA GLY A 168 -26.32 13.87 -4.30
C GLY A 168 -27.74 13.90 -3.73
N ASP A 169 -28.55 14.83 -4.24
CA ASP A 169 -29.93 15.04 -3.78
C ASP A 169 -30.79 13.76 -3.85
N ASP A 170 -30.47 12.85 -4.76
CA ASP A 170 -31.09 11.53 -4.94
C ASP A 170 -31.07 10.64 -3.68
N HIS A 171 -30.16 10.93 -2.74
CA HIS A 171 -30.02 10.21 -1.47
C HIS A 171 -30.03 11.15 -0.25
N LYS A 172 -30.67 12.32 -0.39
CA LYS A 172 -30.73 13.34 0.67
C LYS A 172 -31.27 12.79 2.00
N GLU A 173 -32.31 11.96 1.96
CA GLU A 173 -32.86 11.34 3.17
C GLU A 173 -31.82 10.48 3.92
N LEU A 174 -30.97 9.74 3.17
CA LEU A 174 -29.90 8.96 3.77
C LEU A 174 -28.80 9.87 4.35
N ALA A 175 -28.44 10.93 3.64
CA ALA A 175 -27.48 11.93 4.13
C ALA A 175 -27.95 12.55 5.44
N ASP A 176 -29.22 12.98 5.50
CA ASP A 176 -29.82 13.59 6.69
C ASP A 176 -29.84 12.62 7.88
N ARG A 177 -30.18 11.36 7.65
CA ARG A 177 -30.14 10.31 8.68
C ARG A 177 -28.73 10.06 9.21
N LEU A 178 -27.73 10.06 8.33
CA LEU A 178 -26.33 9.90 8.74
C LEU A 178 -25.82 11.14 9.51
N MET A 179 -26.21 12.34 9.09
CA MET A 179 -25.87 13.57 9.81
C MET A 179 -26.52 13.62 11.20
N ALA A 180 -27.79 13.25 11.32
CA ALA A 180 -28.49 13.16 12.61
C ALA A 180 -27.84 12.11 13.53
N LEU A 181 -27.37 10.98 12.97
CA LEU A 181 -26.63 9.98 13.74
C LEU A 181 -25.30 10.52 14.26
N ALA A 182 -24.55 11.24 13.41
CA ALA A 182 -23.28 11.85 13.79
C ALA A 182 -23.45 12.91 14.89
N GLU A 183 -24.52 13.69 14.82
CA GLU A 183 -24.86 14.68 15.83
C GLU A 183 -25.20 14.01 17.18
N ARG A 184 -25.99 12.93 17.16
CA ARG A 184 -26.26 12.12 18.37
C ARG A 184 -24.98 11.53 18.97
N ALA A 185 -24.03 11.14 18.12
CA ALA A 185 -22.71 10.67 18.53
C ALA A 185 -21.74 11.81 18.89
N ARG A 186 -22.18 13.07 18.88
CA ARG A 186 -21.39 14.28 19.15
C ARG A 186 -20.11 14.37 18.31
N THR A 187 -20.15 13.86 17.09
CA THR A 187 -19.00 13.81 16.18
C THR A 187 -19.14 14.87 15.10
N LYS A 188 -18.09 15.67 14.87
CA LYS A 188 -18.06 16.66 13.79
C LYS A 188 -17.78 15.97 12.46
N VAL A 189 -18.71 16.09 11.52
CA VAL A 189 -18.58 15.51 10.17
C VAL A 189 -18.62 16.65 9.15
N ARG A 190 -17.72 16.61 8.16
CA ARG A 190 -17.63 17.64 7.11
C ARG A 190 -18.65 17.45 5.97
N GLY A 191 -19.21 16.26 5.84
CA GLY A 191 -20.21 15.92 4.84
C GLY A 191 -20.28 14.41 4.62
N VAL A 192 -21.24 13.97 3.81
CA VAL A 192 -21.40 12.58 3.40
C VAL A 192 -21.06 12.50 1.91
N PHE A 193 -20.13 11.60 1.56
CA PHE A 193 -19.60 11.45 0.20
C PHE A 193 -19.79 10.01 -0.29
N LYS A 194 -19.94 9.83 -1.61
CA LYS A 194 -19.93 8.55 -2.33
C LYS A 194 -18.68 8.42 -3.20
#